data_AF-A0A8H4BBQ9-F1
#
_entry.id   AF-A0A8H4BBQ9-F1
#
_cell.length_a   1.000
_cell.length_b   1.000
_cell.length_c   1.000
_cell.angle_alpha   90.00
_cell.angle_beta   90.00
_cell.angle_gamma   90.00
#
_symmetry.space_group_name_H-M   'P 1'
#
loop_
_entity.id
_entity.type
_entity.pdbx_description
1 polymer ?
#
loop_
_entity_poly.entity_id
_entity_poly.type
_entity_poly.pdbx_seq_one_letter_code
_entity_poly.pdbx_strand_id
1 'polypeptide(L)'
;MSVEKPYDYHSDRHDDLPTLDQVLTRKTLPPVCLYNFYIILRDRLKMEEVLDFYLDLQHHELLWKKYVKAMHRSGHLSESDLSEGYQSPRVMSRLSQNNSYFPAASSIPSSPSPQPQQTLHVPVSITRPSLGSSITTTTDNLNTRSAPSRKDLVDSSQRLLLRYLVPSATKEITQLPAELVTALRKELEKPEPRDDPLLFREAKEYLFDYMQLQAYPKFLRLKVWGNITLYQQLGRLVIGLVCLLAALTTSLSLIFLGYPQWGVRFWVSSPFVFIVCPAHSCQIDTAAILGWRTQHAGLHDGFGSNLGSCFQ
;
A
#
# COMPACT_ATOMS: atom_id res chain seq x y z
N MET A 1 -11.69 38.28 23.29
CA MET A 1 -12.07 38.48 21.87
C MET A 1 -10.86 38.06 21.05
N SER A 2 -10.74 36.75 20.84
CA SER A 2 -9.53 36.15 20.25
C SER A 2 -9.85 35.83 18.80
N VAL A 3 -9.10 36.49 17.93
CA VAL A 3 -9.20 36.50 16.47
C VAL A 3 -9.22 35.07 15.94
N GLU A 4 -10.32 34.68 15.28
CA GLU A 4 -10.39 33.51 14.42
C GLU A 4 -9.30 33.62 13.34
N LYS A 5 -8.42 32.62 13.28
CA LYS A 5 -7.61 32.38 12.08
C LYS A 5 -8.51 31.64 11.07
N PRO A 6 -8.73 32.17 9.86
CA PRO A 6 -9.41 31.42 8.83
C PRO A 6 -8.49 30.28 8.38
N TYR A 7 -8.96 29.04 8.52
CA TYR A 7 -8.36 27.92 7.81
C TYR A 7 -8.77 28.02 6.35
N ASP A 8 -7.90 28.62 5.56
CA ASP A 8 -8.04 28.67 4.12
C ASP A 8 -7.76 27.26 3.56
N TYR A 9 -8.82 26.50 3.32
CA TYR A 9 -8.76 25.22 2.62
C TYR A 9 -8.67 25.52 1.12
N HIS A 10 -7.52 26.03 0.69
CA HIS A 10 -7.14 25.93 -0.71
C HIS A 10 -6.86 24.46 -0.99
N SER A 11 -7.92 23.76 -1.41
CA SER A 11 -7.83 22.47 -2.09
C SER A 11 -7.17 22.72 -3.43
N ASP A 12 -5.85 22.90 -3.44
CA ASP A 12 -5.06 22.65 -4.61
C ASP A 12 -5.27 21.17 -4.96
N ARG A 13 -6.21 20.94 -5.87
CA ARG A 13 -6.35 19.68 -6.62
C ARG A 13 -5.16 19.62 -7.56
N HIS A 14 -3.96 19.54 -7.01
CA HIS A 14 -2.81 19.27 -7.83
C HIS A 14 -3.05 17.91 -8.49
N ASP A 15 -2.90 17.89 -9.81
CA ASP A 15 -2.84 16.73 -10.68
C ASP A 15 -1.61 15.85 -10.35
N ASP A 16 -1.30 15.71 -9.08
CA ASP A 16 -0.20 14.95 -8.53
C ASP A 16 -0.58 13.49 -8.46
N LEU A 17 0.34 12.67 -8.97
CA LEU A 17 0.21 11.24 -8.87
C LEU A 17 0.11 10.88 -7.39
N PRO A 18 -0.88 10.09 -6.97
CA PRO A 18 -1.06 9.77 -5.56
C PRO A 18 0.22 9.17 -4.99
N THR A 19 0.48 9.38 -3.71
CA THR A 19 1.63 8.77 -3.05
C THR A 19 1.30 7.36 -2.56
N LEU A 20 2.32 6.54 -2.31
CA LEU A 20 2.11 5.20 -1.75
C LEU A 20 1.37 5.28 -0.41
N ASP A 21 1.71 6.25 0.45
CA ASP A 21 1.00 6.46 1.72
C ASP A 21 -0.50 6.68 1.52
N GLN A 22 -0.90 7.52 0.56
CA GLN A 22 -2.32 7.75 0.24
C GLN A 22 -3.01 6.48 -0.25
N VAL A 23 -2.31 5.63 -1.02
CA VAL A 23 -2.81 4.33 -1.47
C VAL A 23 -3.00 3.39 -0.28
N LEU A 24 -2.00 3.24 0.58
CA LEU A 24 -2.04 2.36 1.75
C LEU A 24 -3.07 2.82 2.80
N THR A 25 -3.23 4.12 2.99
CA THR A 25 -4.23 4.72 3.89
C THR A 25 -5.64 4.79 3.30
N ARG A 26 -5.86 4.22 2.10
CA ARG A 26 -7.16 4.13 1.41
C ARG A 26 -7.80 5.49 1.10
N LYS A 27 -6.98 6.53 0.91
CA LYS A 27 -7.44 7.88 0.54
C LYS A 27 -7.66 8.06 -0.96
N THR A 28 -7.38 7.03 -1.75
CA THR A 28 -7.38 7.07 -3.21
C THR A 28 -8.50 6.21 -3.81
N LEU A 29 -8.97 6.63 -4.99
CA LEU A 29 -10.01 5.95 -5.76
C LEU A 29 -9.40 5.15 -6.92
N PRO A 30 -10.13 4.16 -7.50
CA PRO A 30 -9.70 3.51 -8.72
C PRO A 30 -9.36 4.54 -9.81
N PRO A 31 -8.34 4.30 -10.66
CA PRO A 31 -7.59 3.06 -10.86
C PRO A 31 -6.37 2.86 -9.97
N VAL A 32 -5.94 3.87 -9.20
CA VAL A 32 -4.78 3.84 -8.31
C VAL A 32 -5.26 3.77 -6.86
N CYS A 33 -5.65 2.58 -6.41
CA CYS A 33 -6.14 2.35 -5.05
C CYS A 33 -5.54 1.06 -4.45
N LEU A 34 -5.65 0.90 -3.12
CA LEU A 34 -5.09 -0.24 -2.39
C LEU A 34 -5.49 -1.60 -2.98
N TYR A 35 -6.75 -1.73 -3.41
CA TYR A 35 -7.25 -2.97 -4.01
C TYR A 35 -6.52 -3.30 -5.32
N ASN A 36 -6.37 -2.32 -6.22
CA ASN A 36 -5.64 -2.52 -7.46
C ASN A 36 -4.14 -2.75 -7.21
N PHE A 37 -3.56 -2.05 -6.23
CA PHE A 37 -2.19 -2.24 -5.81
C PHE A 37 -1.96 -3.68 -5.33
N TYR A 38 -2.83 -4.18 -4.45
CA TYR A 38 -2.80 -5.55 -3.95
C TYR A 38 -2.84 -6.59 -5.07
N ILE A 39 -3.76 -6.44 -6.03
CA ILE A 39 -3.86 -7.38 -7.17
C ILE A 39 -2.53 -7.45 -7.94
N ILE A 40 -1.92 -6.31 -8.22
CA ILE A 40 -0.66 -6.26 -8.96
C ILE A 40 0.49 -6.86 -8.13
N LEU A 41 0.54 -6.59 -6.82
CA LEU A 41 1.56 -7.17 -5.95
C LEU A 41 1.49 -8.69 -5.90
N ARG A 42 0.27 -9.24 -5.81
CA ARG A 42 0.02 -10.69 -5.79
C ARG A 42 0.21 -11.37 -7.15
N ASP A 43 -0.33 -10.78 -8.21
CA ASP A 43 -0.44 -11.48 -9.49
C ASP A 43 0.79 -11.25 -10.38
N ARG A 44 1.42 -10.07 -10.29
CA ARG A 44 2.56 -9.70 -11.15
C ARG A 44 3.90 -9.71 -10.42
N LEU A 45 3.94 -9.24 -9.18
CA LEU A 45 5.20 -9.02 -8.45
C LEU A 45 5.56 -10.14 -7.47
N LYS A 46 4.59 -10.98 -7.06
CA LYS A 46 4.78 -12.06 -6.07
C LYS A 46 5.39 -11.55 -4.76
N MET A 47 4.86 -10.43 -4.29
CA MET A 47 5.27 -9.77 -3.03
C MET A 47 4.04 -9.46 -2.16
N GLU A 48 3.00 -10.29 -2.22
CA GLU A 48 1.80 -10.12 -1.43
C GLU A 48 2.06 -10.19 0.08
N GLU A 49 3.05 -10.98 0.51
CA GLU A 49 3.39 -11.17 1.92
C GLU A 49 3.87 -9.87 2.55
N VAL A 50 4.62 -9.06 1.80
CA VAL A 50 5.11 -7.74 2.23
C VAL A 50 3.93 -6.80 2.50
N LEU A 51 3.00 -6.70 1.56
CA LEU A 51 1.84 -5.82 1.72
C LEU A 51 0.91 -6.32 2.84
N ASP A 52 0.68 -7.62 2.91
CA ASP A 52 -0.16 -8.22 3.95
C ASP A 52 0.43 -7.97 5.35
N PHE A 53 1.74 -8.15 5.52
CA PHE A 53 2.39 -7.85 6.79
C PHE A 53 2.29 -6.37 7.16
N TYR A 54 2.54 -5.46 6.22
CA TYR A 54 2.39 -4.02 6.47
C TYR A 54 0.97 -3.67 6.96
N LEU A 55 -0.06 -4.24 6.32
CA LEU A 55 -1.45 -4.00 6.72
C LEU A 55 -1.78 -4.63 8.08
N ASP A 56 -1.24 -5.81 8.40
CA ASP A 56 -1.41 -6.44 9.70
C ASP A 56 -0.69 -5.66 10.82
N LEU A 57 0.49 -5.09 10.55
CA LEU A 57 1.18 -4.17 11.46
C LEU A 57 0.33 -2.92 11.73
N GLN A 58 -0.26 -2.33 10.68
CA GLN A 58 -1.15 -1.18 10.83
C GLN A 58 -2.41 -1.55 11.64
N HIS A 59 -2.92 -2.76 11.48
CA HIS A 59 -4.03 -3.25 12.29
C HIS A 59 -3.66 -3.37 13.78
N HIS A 60 -2.47 -3.92 14.08
CA HIS A 60 -1.95 -4.02 15.43
C HIS A 60 -1.78 -2.64 16.10
N GLU A 61 -1.25 -1.65 15.38
CA GLU A 61 -1.17 -0.26 15.89
C GLU A 61 -2.56 0.35 16.18
N LEU A 62 -3.56 0.06 15.35
CA LEU A 62 -4.92 0.53 15.59
C LEU A 62 -5.55 -0.16 16.80
N LEU A 63 -5.29 -1.45 16.99
CA LEU A 63 -5.71 -2.20 18.17
C LEU A 63 -5.10 -1.60 19.44
N TRP A 64 -3.80 -1.28 19.41
CA TRP A 64 -3.11 -0.59 20.48
C TRP A 64 -3.73 0.76 20.83
N LYS A 65 -3.96 1.62 19.83
CA LYS A 65 -4.59 2.93 20.05
C LYS A 65 -5.97 2.81 20.71
N LYS A 66 -6.75 1.79 20.33
CA LYS A 66 -8.05 1.51 20.94
C LYS A 66 -7.89 1.05 22.40
N TYR A 67 -6.91 0.20 22.68
CA TYR A 67 -6.60 -0.24 24.05
C TYR A 67 -6.20 0.93 24.95
N VAL A 68 -5.24 1.76 24.53
CA VAL A 68 -4.82 2.94 25.29
C VAL A 68 -5.99 3.90 25.52
N LYS A 69 -6.85 4.11 24.51
CA LYS A 69 -8.05 4.94 24.65
C LYS A 69 -9.06 4.35 25.64
N ALA A 70 -9.20 3.02 25.69
CA ALA A 70 -10.03 2.35 26.68
C ALA A 70 -9.45 2.51 28.10
N MET A 71 -8.14 2.38 28.26
CA MET A 71 -7.45 2.59 29.54
C MET A 71 -7.59 4.03 30.04
N HIS A 72 -7.52 5.02 29.15
CA HIS A 72 -7.84 6.41 29.48
C HIS A 72 -9.30 6.60 29.93
N ARG A 73 -10.26 5.99 29.21
CA ARG A 73 -11.68 6.03 29.62
C ARG A 73 -11.93 5.38 30.97
N SER A 74 -11.15 4.37 31.35
CA SER A 74 -11.22 3.74 32.66
C SER A 74 -10.57 4.55 33.80
N GLY A 75 -9.94 5.69 33.49
CA GLY A 75 -9.26 6.54 34.47
C GLY A 75 -7.85 6.10 34.85
N HIS A 76 -7.31 5.07 34.20
CA HIS A 76 -5.97 4.54 34.48
C HIS A 76 -4.84 5.39 33.84
N LEU A 77 -5.18 6.15 32.81
CA LEU A 77 -4.27 7.10 32.16
C LEU A 77 -4.86 8.51 32.29
N SER A 78 -4.03 9.48 32.65
CA SER A 78 -4.43 10.88 32.68
C SER A 78 -4.31 11.51 31.30
N GLU A 79 -5.01 12.63 31.07
CA GLU A 79 -4.88 13.39 29.83
C GLU A 79 -3.44 13.91 29.63
N SER A 80 -2.75 14.24 30.73
CA SER A 80 -1.34 14.64 30.70
C SER A 80 -0.41 13.53 30.18
N ASP A 81 -0.71 12.26 30.46
CA ASP A 81 0.07 11.12 29.98
C ASP A 81 -0.10 10.92 28.46
N LEU A 82 -1.28 11.24 27.93
CA LEU A 82 -1.59 11.15 26.50
C LEU A 82 -1.05 12.32 25.68
N SER A 83 -0.76 13.46 26.31
CA SER A 83 -0.24 14.66 25.63
C SER A 83 1.10 14.41 24.92
N GLU A 84 1.91 13.49 25.45
CA GLU A 84 3.18 13.03 24.88
C GLU A 84 3.01 11.94 23.79
N GLY A 85 1.77 11.50 23.55
CA GLY A 85 1.40 10.51 22.54
C GLY A 85 1.17 9.09 23.08
N TYR A 86 0.53 8.25 22.25
CA TYR A 86 0.14 6.87 22.57
C TYR A 86 1.30 5.89 22.82
N GLN A 87 2.53 6.36 22.63
CA GLN A 87 3.77 5.57 22.69
C GLN A 87 4.75 6.16 23.73
N SER A 88 4.30 7.10 24.56
CA SER A 88 5.17 7.75 25.54
C SER A 88 5.64 6.74 26.60
N PRO A 89 6.90 6.83 27.09
CA PRO A 89 7.40 5.96 28.16
C PRO A 89 6.53 6.01 29.42
N ARG A 90 5.88 7.14 29.68
CA ARG A 90 4.93 7.31 30.80
C ARG A 90 3.71 6.42 30.64
N VAL A 91 3.06 6.46 29.47
CA VAL A 91 1.92 5.59 29.17
C VAL A 91 2.34 4.12 29.30
N MET A 92 3.55 3.77 28.87
CA MET A 92 4.04 2.38 28.91
C MET A 92 4.22 1.91 30.36
N SER A 93 4.84 2.74 31.20
CA SER A 93 5.06 2.42 32.61
C SER A 93 3.75 2.20 33.37
N ARG A 94 2.72 3.03 33.10
CA ARG A 94 1.39 2.91 33.71
C ARG A 94 0.67 1.64 33.28
N LEU A 95 0.77 1.29 31.99
CA LEU A 95 0.14 0.08 31.44
C LEU A 95 0.83 -1.19 31.95
N SER A 96 2.16 -1.15 32.07
CA SER A 96 2.97 -2.25 32.62
C SER A 96 2.66 -2.49 34.10
N GLN A 97 2.57 -1.45 34.93
CA GLN A 97 2.24 -1.59 36.37
C GLN A 97 0.87 -2.23 36.63
N ASN A 98 -0.06 -2.11 35.69
CA ASN A 98 -1.38 -2.72 35.79
C ASN A 98 -1.38 -4.25 35.61
N ASN A 99 -0.26 -4.85 35.18
CA ASN A 99 -0.15 -6.31 35.05
C ASN A 99 -0.29 -7.04 36.40
N SER A 100 -0.06 -6.33 37.50
CA SER A 100 -0.04 -6.87 38.86
C SER A 100 -1.38 -6.82 39.60
N TYR A 101 -2.45 -6.25 39.03
CA TYR A 101 -3.70 -5.98 39.76
C TYR A 101 -4.97 -6.30 38.97
N PHE A 102 -5.00 -7.43 38.26
CA PHE A 102 -6.26 -8.09 37.96
C PHE A 102 -6.40 -9.33 38.84
N PRO A 103 -7.00 -9.23 40.04
CA PRO A 103 -7.64 -10.41 40.59
C PRO A 103 -8.73 -10.80 39.58
N ALA A 104 -8.71 -12.06 39.14
CA ALA A 104 -9.85 -12.66 38.48
C ALA A 104 -11.10 -12.27 39.28
N ALA A 105 -12.05 -11.60 38.63
CA ALA A 105 -13.28 -11.16 39.28
C ALA A 105 -13.84 -12.33 40.09
N SER A 106 -13.98 -12.06 41.38
CA SER A 106 -14.35 -12.96 42.45
C SER A 106 -15.55 -13.83 42.09
N SER A 107 -15.34 -15.13 42.29
CA SER A 107 -16.33 -16.18 42.52
C SER A 107 -17.58 -15.70 43.27
N ILE A 108 -18.74 -15.91 42.66
CA ILE A 108 -20.04 -15.98 43.35
C ILE A 108 -20.27 -17.45 43.76
N PRO A 109 -20.65 -17.76 45.02
CA PRO A 109 -20.83 -19.13 45.48
C PRO A 109 -22.25 -19.69 45.25
N SER A 110 -22.33 -20.98 44.84
CA SER A 110 -23.38 -22.02 45.06
C SER A 110 -24.81 -21.77 44.51
N SER A 111 -25.57 -22.68 43.87
CA SER A 111 -25.68 -24.17 43.80
C SER A 111 -26.72 -24.55 42.69
N PRO A 112 -27.18 -25.81 42.47
CA PRO A 112 -26.54 -27.02 41.95
C PRO A 112 -27.07 -27.51 40.55
N SER A 113 -26.25 -28.34 39.87
CA SER A 113 -26.49 -29.46 38.90
C SER A 113 -27.90 -29.81 38.37
N PRO A 114 -28.07 -30.40 37.14
CA PRO A 114 -27.29 -31.56 36.65
C PRO A 114 -26.88 -31.63 35.15
N GLN A 115 -25.86 -32.46 34.91
CA GLN A 115 -25.31 -33.02 33.66
C GLN A 115 -26.40 -33.66 32.72
N PRO A 116 -26.15 -33.99 31.42
CA PRO A 116 -24.90 -34.64 30.94
C PRO A 116 -24.45 -34.46 29.46
N GLN A 117 -23.30 -35.08 29.17
CA GLN A 117 -22.82 -35.69 27.90
C GLN A 117 -21.67 -35.05 27.12
N GLN A 118 -20.65 -35.90 26.98
CA GLN A 118 -19.41 -35.79 26.23
C GLN A 118 -19.69 -35.81 24.72
N THR A 119 -18.97 -35.00 23.94
CA THR A 119 -18.54 -35.41 22.59
C THR A 119 -17.39 -34.54 22.10
N LEU A 120 -16.28 -35.20 21.80
CA LEU A 120 -15.15 -34.71 21.01
C LEU A 120 -15.66 -34.23 19.64
N HIS A 121 -15.49 -32.95 19.32
CA HIS A 121 -15.54 -32.51 17.92
C HIS A 121 -14.50 -31.42 17.68
N VAL A 122 -13.47 -31.81 16.93
CA VAL A 122 -12.51 -30.91 16.29
C VAL A 122 -13.20 -30.37 15.03
N PRO A 123 -13.29 -29.05 14.81
CA PRO A 123 -13.46 -28.51 13.48
C PRO A 123 -12.14 -27.90 13.01
N VAL A 124 -11.43 -28.64 12.17
CA VAL A 124 -10.54 -28.08 11.16
C VAL A 124 -11.43 -27.29 10.20
N SER A 125 -11.40 -25.96 10.33
CA SER A 125 -11.98 -25.05 9.36
C SER A 125 -10.89 -24.15 8.84
N ILE A 126 -10.20 -24.61 7.79
CA ILE A 126 -9.42 -23.76 6.90
C ILE A 126 -10.44 -22.91 6.12
N THR A 127 -10.83 -21.78 6.68
CA THR A 127 -11.65 -20.79 5.98
C THR A 127 -10.75 -19.63 5.57
N ARG A 128 -10.31 -19.69 4.32
CA ARG A 128 -9.66 -18.60 3.57
C ARG A 128 -10.55 -17.33 3.66
N PRO A 129 -10.06 -16.17 4.13
CA PRO A 129 -10.88 -14.96 4.08
C PRO A 129 -11.08 -14.55 2.62
N SER A 130 -12.34 -14.52 2.20
CA SER A 130 -12.78 -13.92 0.94
C SER A 130 -12.35 -12.45 0.90
N LEU A 131 -11.50 -12.13 -0.08
CA LEU A 131 -10.98 -10.82 -0.40
C LEU A 131 -12.07 -9.99 -1.10
N GLY A 132 -13.07 -9.61 -0.31
CA GLY A 132 -14.20 -8.78 -0.73
C GLY A 132 -14.79 -7.94 0.41
N SER A 133 -14.07 -7.80 1.53
CA SER A 133 -14.43 -6.83 2.56
C SER A 133 -13.91 -5.47 2.14
N SER A 134 -14.80 -4.71 1.53
CA SER A 134 -14.82 -3.26 1.63
C SER A 134 -14.53 -2.89 3.09
N ILE A 135 -13.37 -2.30 3.36
CA ILE A 135 -13.26 -1.37 4.50
C ILE A 135 -14.07 -0.15 4.06
N THR A 136 -15.39 -0.30 4.07
CA THR A 136 -16.24 0.82 4.43
C THR A 136 -15.73 1.27 5.78
N THR A 137 -15.44 2.55 5.90
CA THR A 137 -15.54 3.31 7.14
C THR A 137 -16.80 2.84 7.88
N THR A 138 -16.65 1.80 8.70
CA THR A 138 -17.66 1.36 9.64
C THR A 138 -17.47 2.25 10.85
N THR A 139 -17.87 3.50 10.70
CA THR A 139 -18.08 4.43 11.81
C THR A 139 -19.40 4.14 12.52
N ASP A 140 -20.20 3.16 12.04
CA ASP A 140 -21.58 2.93 12.48
C ASP A 140 -21.87 1.58 13.18
N ASN A 141 -20.86 0.87 13.72
CA ASN A 141 -21.13 -0.30 14.57
C ASN A 141 -20.04 -0.57 15.63
N LEU A 142 -19.63 0.48 16.34
CA LEU A 142 -18.57 0.44 17.36
C LEU A 142 -19.09 0.47 18.80
N ASN A 143 -20.41 0.44 19.03
CA ASN A 143 -21.00 0.54 20.36
C ASN A 143 -21.24 -0.80 21.08
N THR A 144 -20.88 -1.95 20.49
CA THR A 144 -21.12 -3.28 21.11
C THR A 144 -19.90 -4.20 21.16
N ARG A 145 -18.73 -3.78 20.66
CA ARG A 145 -17.50 -4.56 20.89
C ARG A 145 -16.87 -4.11 22.21
N SER A 146 -16.73 -5.07 23.13
CA SER A 146 -15.95 -4.89 24.37
C SER A 146 -14.63 -4.20 24.06
N ALA A 147 -14.19 -3.30 24.94
CA ALA A 147 -12.89 -2.66 24.82
C ALA A 147 -11.80 -3.75 24.67
N PRO A 148 -10.84 -3.58 23.73
CA PRO A 148 -9.81 -4.58 23.51
C PRO A 148 -9.01 -4.79 24.80
N SER A 149 -8.75 -6.04 25.13
CA SER A 149 -7.97 -6.43 26.30
C SER A 149 -6.48 -6.41 25.96
N ARG A 150 -5.62 -6.33 27.00
CA ARG A 150 -4.18 -6.56 26.84
C ARG A 150 -3.87 -7.93 26.25
N LYS A 151 -4.68 -8.94 26.58
CA LYS A 151 -4.56 -10.27 25.99
C LYS A 151 -4.71 -10.25 24.47
N ASP A 152 -5.59 -9.41 23.93
CA ASP A 152 -5.79 -9.30 22.48
C ASP A 152 -4.56 -8.69 21.78
N LEU A 153 -3.81 -7.83 22.47
CA LEU A 153 -2.55 -7.27 21.98
C LEU A 153 -1.45 -8.33 21.92
N VAL A 154 -1.30 -9.12 22.99
CA VAL A 154 -0.38 -10.26 23.05
C VAL A 154 -0.70 -11.28 21.97
N ASP A 155 -1.98 -11.66 21.85
CA ASP A 155 -2.40 -12.63 20.84
C ASP A 155 -2.16 -12.10 19.41
N SER A 156 -2.28 -10.78 19.20
CA SER A 156 -1.95 -10.13 17.93
C SER A 156 -0.45 -10.12 17.64
N SER A 157 0.41 -9.79 18.61
CA SER A 157 1.87 -9.76 18.44
C SER A 157 2.41 -11.17 18.16
N GLN A 158 1.93 -12.18 18.89
CA GLN A 158 2.22 -13.59 18.68
C GLN A 158 1.78 -14.07 17.29
N ARG A 159 0.60 -13.67 16.83
CA ARG A 159 0.12 -14.01 15.48
C ARG A 159 1.04 -13.44 14.40
N LEU A 160 1.49 -12.19 14.55
CA LEU A 160 2.44 -11.57 13.62
C LEU A 160 3.77 -12.35 13.59
N LEU A 161 4.30 -12.74 14.75
CA LEU A 161 5.50 -13.59 14.86
C LEU A 161 5.35 -14.89 14.08
N LEU A 162 4.35 -15.69 14.44
CA LEU A 162 4.15 -17.03 13.91
C LEU A 162 3.81 -17.03 12.41
N ARG A 163 3.16 -15.98 11.92
CA ARG A 163 2.69 -15.90 10.53
C ARG A 163 3.77 -15.44 9.57
N TYR A 164 4.64 -14.52 9.99
CA TYR A 164 5.52 -13.78 9.09
C TYR A 164 7.01 -13.86 9.43
N LEU A 165 7.34 -13.96 10.72
CA LEU A 165 8.73 -13.84 11.20
C LEU A 165 9.38 -15.21 11.44
N VAL A 166 8.58 -16.28 11.59
CA VAL A 166 9.05 -17.68 11.78
C VAL A 166 9.63 -18.27 10.49
N PRO A 167 10.83 -18.91 10.53
CA PRO A 167 11.36 -19.61 9.36
C PRO A 167 10.40 -20.73 8.97
N SER A 168 10.14 -20.89 7.68
CA SER A 168 9.12 -21.80 7.13
C SER A 168 7.67 -21.42 7.49
N ALA A 169 7.40 -20.19 7.92
CA ALA A 169 6.04 -19.73 8.08
C ALA A 169 5.33 -19.66 6.71
N THR A 170 4.00 -19.82 6.71
CA THR A 170 3.20 -19.80 5.46
C THR A 170 3.35 -18.52 4.66
N LYS A 171 3.69 -17.40 5.33
CA LYS A 171 3.94 -16.10 4.72
C LYS A 171 5.26 -15.50 5.22
N GLU A 172 6.30 -16.32 5.28
CA GLU A 172 7.62 -15.85 5.67
C GLU A 172 8.08 -14.66 4.79
N ILE A 173 8.49 -13.58 5.45
CA ILE A 173 8.93 -12.37 4.75
C ILE A 173 10.43 -12.45 4.52
N THR A 174 10.83 -12.68 3.28
CA THR A 174 12.23 -12.78 2.88
C THR A 174 12.88 -11.44 2.55
N GLN A 175 12.07 -10.38 2.36
CA GLN A 175 12.54 -9.06 1.94
C GLN A 175 13.08 -8.20 3.09
N LEU A 176 12.77 -8.57 4.35
CA LEU A 176 13.20 -7.86 5.54
C LEU A 176 14.64 -8.27 5.92
N PRO A 177 15.50 -7.36 6.42
CA PRO A 177 16.86 -7.71 6.82
C PRO A 177 16.85 -8.77 7.93
N ALA A 178 17.71 -9.78 7.81
CA ALA A 178 17.76 -10.89 8.76
C ALA A 178 18.04 -10.42 10.20
N GLU A 179 18.86 -9.38 10.36
CA GLU A 179 19.14 -8.77 11.66
C GLU A 179 17.87 -8.28 12.34
N LEU A 180 17.01 -7.57 11.60
CA LEU A 180 15.76 -7.03 12.12
C LEU A 180 14.79 -8.17 12.50
N VAL A 181 14.66 -9.19 11.66
CA VAL A 181 13.83 -10.38 11.95
C VAL A 181 14.31 -11.09 13.22
N THR A 182 15.63 -11.29 13.37
CA THR A 182 16.18 -11.93 14.57
C THR A 182 16.00 -11.09 15.82
N ALA A 183 16.13 -9.76 15.72
CA ALA A 183 15.88 -8.84 16.83
C ALA A 183 14.41 -8.88 17.28
N LEU A 184 13.46 -8.81 16.33
CA LEU A 184 12.03 -8.94 16.62
C LEU A 184 11.69 -10.29 17.24
N ARG A 185 12.19 -11.39 16.66
CA ARG A 185 12.02 -12.73 17.22
C ARG A 185 12.48 -12.77 18.67
N LYS A 186 13.71 -12.33 18.94
CA LYS A 186 14.31 -12.36 20.26
C LYS A 186 13.49 -11.55 21.28
N GLU A 187 12.86 -10.45 20.86
CA GLU A 187 12.02 -9.65 21.74
C GLU A 187 10.65 -10.30 22.01
N LEU A 188 10.04 -10.93 21.00
CA LEU A 188 8.71 -11.56 21.13
C LEU A 188 8.75 -12.95 21.78
N GLU A 189 9.88 -13.66 21.73
CA GLU A 189 10.05 -14.98 22.37
C GLU A 189 10.36 -14.88 23.88
N LYS A 190 10.54 -13.67 24.42
CA LYS A 190 10.75 -13.48 25.86
C LYS A 190 9.53 -13.94 26.67
N PRO A 191 9.71 -14.38 27.94
CA PRO A 191 8.61 -14.83 28.81
C PRO A 191 7.53 -13.77 29.03
N GLU A 192 7.92 -12.49 29.03
CA GLU A 192 7.00 -11.36 28.99
C GLU A 192 7.16 -10.68 27.61
N PRO A 193 6.30 -11.01 26.64
CA PRO A 193 6.42 -10.47 25.29
C PRO A 193 6.13 -8.97 25.30
N ARG A 194 6.95 -8.21 24.58
CA ARG A 194 6.74 -6.78 24.40
C ARG A 194 5.73 -6.56 23.26
N ASP A 195 4.52 -6.10 23.61
CA ASP A 195 3.42 -5.91 22.66
C ASP A 195 3.31 -4.46 22.15
N ASP A 196 4.36 -3.66 22.34
CA ASP A 196 4.36 -2.25 21.99
C ASP A 196 4.45 -2.08 20.46
N PRO A 197 3.66 -1.19 19.84
CA PRO A 197 3.76 -0.91 18.40
C PRO A 197 5.12 -0.33 18.00
N LEU A 198 5.87 0.28 18.96
CA LEU A 198 7.22 0.78 18.72
C LEU A 198 8.20 -0.30 18.30
N LEU A 199 7.98 -1.54 18.74
CA LEU A 199 8.83 -2.67 18.40
C LEU A 199 8.83 -2.94 16.89
N PHE A 200 7.67 -2.79 16.24
CA PHE A 200 7.52 -3.03 14.81
C PHE A 200 7.77 -1.79 13.95
N ARG A 201 8.08 -0.63 14.56
CA ARG A 201 8.24 0.64 13.84
C ARG A 201 9.32 0.55 12.77
N GLU A 202 10.48 0.02 13.13
CA GLU A 202 11.62 -0.12 12.21
C GLU A 202 11.28 -1.06 11.04
N ALA A 203 10.63 -2.20 11.32
CA ALA A 203 10.17 -3.12 10.28
C ALA A 203 9.17 -2.46 9.33
N LYS A 204 8.23 -1.69 9.88
CA LYS A 204 7.18 -1.00 9.13
C LYS A 204 7.75 0.08 8.23
N GLU A 205 8.66 0.90 8.74
CA GLU A 205 9.37 1.94 7.97
C GLU A 205 10.16 1.30 6.82
N TYR A 206 10.94 0.25 7.10
CA TYR A 206 11.66 -0.48 6.07
C TYR A 206 10.73 -1.06 5.00
N LEU A 207 9.60 -1.67 5.40
CA LEU A 207 8.65 -2.23 4.44
C LEU A 207 8.01 -1.16 3.56
N PHE A 208 7.69 -0.01 4.14
CA PHE A 208 7.15 1.12 3.40
C PHE A 208 8.14 1.57 2.33
N ASP A 209 9.40 1.80 2.72
CA ASP A 209 10.46 2.22 1.80
C ASP A 209 10.71 1.16 0.72
N TYR A 210 10.75 -0.12 1.10
CA TYR A 210 10.90 -1.22 0.17
C TYR A 210 9.76 -1.26 -0.86
N MET A 211 8.50 -1.16 -0.42
CA MET A 211 7.34 -1.09 -1.33
C MET A 211 7.39 0.17 -2.21
N GLN A 212 7.80 1.30 -1.66
CA GLN A 212 7.90 2.57 -2.38
C GLN A 212 8.95 2.52 -3.49
N LEU A 213 10.09 1.87 -3.24
CA LEU A 213 11.18 1.75 -4.21
C LEU A 213 10.91 0.64 -5.24
N GLN A 214 10.45 -0.53 -4.81
CA GLN A 214 10.42 -1.73 -5.66
C GLN A 214 9.08 -1.98 -6.33
N ALA A 215 7.96 -1.70 -5.65
CA ALA A 215 6.63 -2.10 -6.08
C ALA A 215 5.85 -0.93 -6.69
N TYR A 216 5.91 0.25 -6.06
CA TYR A 216 5.11 1.40 -6.45
C TYR A 216 5.38 1.91 -7.88
N PRO A 217 6.65 2.07 -8.33
CA PRO A 217 6.93 2.55 -9.69
C PRO A 217 6.48 1.53 -10.75
N LYS A 218 6.63 0.23 -10.45
CA LYS A 218 6.17 -0.87 -11.32
C LYS A 218 4.65 -0.90 -11.42
N PHE A 219 3.96 -0.68 -10.29
CA PHE A 219 2.50 -0.58 -10.26
C PHE A 219 1.99 0.57 -11.14
N LEU A 220 2.59 1.75 -11.00
CA LEU A 220 2.25 2.93 -11.81
C LEU A 220 2.50 2.66 -13.30
N ARG A 221 3.65 2.07 -13.63
CA ARG A 221 3.96 1.66 -15.01
C ARG A 221 2.93 0.68 -15.54
N LEU A 222 2.58 -0.36 -14.80
CA LEU A 222 1.57 -1.33 -15.23
C LEU A 222 0.18 -0.69 -15.44
N LYS A 223 -0.18 0.31 -14.64
CA LYS A 223 -1.43 1.06 -14.83
C LYS A 223 -1.41 2.02 -16.02
N VAL A 224 -0.28 2.69 -16.27
CA VAL A 224 -0.11 3.57 -17.44
C VAL A 224 -0.10 2.76 -18.74
N TRP A 225 0.64 1.65 -18.77
CA TRP A 225 0.77 0.80 -19.96
C TRP A 225 -0.47 -0.07 -20.20
N GLY A 226 -1.29 -0.33 -19.17
CA GLY A 226 -2.58 -0.99 -19.34
C GLY A 226 -3.58 -0.20 -20.20
N ASN A 227 -3.38 1.11 -20.36
CA ASN A 227 -4.20 1.93 -21.27
C ASN A 227 -3.89 1.65 -22.75
N ILE A 228 -2.70 1.15 -23.05
CA ILE A 228 -2.35 0.61 -24.36
C ILE A 228 -2.77 -0.86 -24.37
N THR A 229 -4.04 -1.08 -24.74
CA THR A 229 -4.56 -2.45 -24.86
C THR A 229 -3.80 -3.17 -25.99
N LEU A 230 -3.41 -4.43 -25.73
CA LEU A 230 -2.73 -5.28 -26.72
C LEU A 230 -3.52 -5.32 -28.04
N TYR A 231 -4.86 -5.30 -27.95
CA TYR A 231 -5.75 -5.21 -29.10
C TYR A 231 -5.59 -3.93 -29.91
N GLN A 232 -5.39 -2.78 -29.27
CA GLN A 232 -5.10 -1.53 -30.00
C GLN A 232 -3.71 -1.55 -30.63
N GLN A 233 -2.71 -2.15 -29.97
CA GLN A 233 -1.37 -2.31 -30.58
C GLN A 233 -1.44 -3.24 -31.79
N LEU A 234 -2.10 -4.39 -31.65
CA LEU A 234 -2.28 -5.35 -32.73
C LEU A 234 -3.13 -4.76 -33.86
N GLY A 235 -4.19 -4.01 -33.53
CA GLY A 235 -5.02 -3.31 -34.51
C GLY A 235 -4.23 -2.30 -35.31
N ARG A 236 -3.40 -1.46 -34.66
CA ARG A 236 -2.49 -0.52 -35.34
C ARG A 236 -1.48 -1.25 -36.23
N LEU A 237 -0.95 -2.38 -35.77
CA LEU A 237 -0.02 -3.21 -36.54
C LEU A 237 -0.69 -3.83 -37.78
N VAL A 238 -1.90 -4.37 -37.63
CA VAL A 238 -2.66 -4.96 -38.75
C VAL A 238 -3.03 -3.88 -39.77
N ILE A 239 -3.51 -2.71 -39.33
CA ILE A 239 -3.82 -1.59 -40.22
C ILE A 239 -2.56 -1.15 -40.96
N GLY A 240 -1.43 -0.98 -40.25
CA GLY A 240 -0.14 -0.65 -40.86
C GLY A 240 0.33 -1.67 -41.88
N LEU A 241 0.19 -2.97 -41.58
CA LEU A 241 0.58 -4.07 -42.48
C LEU A 241 -0.27 -4.07 -43.76
N VAL A 242 -1.59 -3.89 -43.65
CA VAL A 242 -2.49 -3.80 -44.81
C VAL A 242 -2.17 -2.57 -45.67
N CYS A 243 -1.92 -1.42 -45.02
CA CYS A 243 -1.51 -0.18 -45.68
C CYS A 243 -0.21 -0.39 -46.49
N LEU A 244 0.78 -1.06 -45.88
CA LEU A 244 2.06 -1.39 -46.51
C LEU A 244 1.89 -2.32 -47.72
N LEU A 245 1.09 -3.38 -47.59
CA LEU A 245 0.78 -4.30 -48.68
C LEU A 245 0.07 -3.61 -49.85
N ALA A 246 -0.89 -2.73 -49.56
CA ALA A 246 -1.60 -1.98 -50.59
C ALA A 246 -0.70 -0.98 -51.32
N ALA A 247 0.17 -0.26 -50.59
CA ALA A 247 1.16 0.65 -51.18
C ALA A 247 2.15 -0.13 -52.07
N LEU A 248 2.65 -1.27 -51.62
CA LEU A 248 3.55 -2.14 -52.38
C LEU A 248 2.88 -2.65 -53.67
N THR A 249 1.65 -3.17 -53.54
CA THR A 249 0.88 -3.70 -54.68
C THR A 249 0.61 -2.62 -55.71
N THR A 250 0.20 -1.43 -55.27
CA THR A 250 -0.07 -0.29 -56.15
C THR A 250 1.20 0.17 -56.87
N SER A 251 2.32 0.23 -56.16
CA SER A 251 3.63 0.60 -56.72
C SER A 251 4.07 -0.40 -57.80
N LEU A 252 3.97 -1.71 -57.55
CA LEU A 252 4.30 -2.76 -58.52
C LEU A 252 3.38 -2.71 -59.75
N SER A 253 2.07 -2.51 -59.56
CA SER A 253 1.12 -2.36 -60.67
C SER A 253 1.47 -1.16 -61.57
N LEU A 254 1.88 -0.02 -60.98
CA LEU A 254 2.31 1.16 -61.74
C LEU A 254 3.62 0.96 -62.52
N ILE A 255 4.51 0.10 -62.03
CA ILE A 255 5.74 -0.28 -62.73
C ILE A 255 5.39 -1.13 -63.96
N PHE A 256 4.51 -2.12 -63.82
CA PHE A 256 4.10 -2.98 -64.94
C PHE A 256 3.24 -2.27 -65.99
N LEU A 257 2.45 -1.27 -65.60
CA LEU A 257 1.63 -0.48 -66.52
C LEU A 257 2.44 0.56 -67.33
N GLY A 258 3.75 0.69 -67.09
CA GLY A 258 4.64 1.57 -67.87
C GLY A 258 4.40 3.07 -67.66
N TYR A 259 3.77 3.46 -66.55
CA TYR A 259 3.37 4.86 -66.31
C TYR A 259 4.56 5.76 -65.92
N PRO A 260 4.67 7.00 -66.47
CA PRO A 260 5.82 7.89 -66.25
C PRO A 260 6.02 8.27 -64.77
N GLN A 261 7.29 8.35 -64.38
CA GLN A 261 7.78 8.30 -62.99
C GLN A 261 7.69 9.61 -62.17
N TRP A 262 7.46 10.76 -62.80
CA TRP A 262 7.90 12.04 -62.22
C TRP A 262 6.88 12.81 -61.38
N GLY A 263 5.66 12.28 -61.12
CA GLY A 263 4.68 12.99 -60.28
C GLY A 263 3.61 12.12 -59.62
N VAL A 264 3.10 11.10 -60.33
CA VAL A 264 1.97 10.29 -59.85
C VAL A 264 2.39 9.30 -58.75
N ARG A 265 3.66 8.84 -58.78
CA ARG A 265 4.17 7.89 -57.79
C ARG A 265 4.32 8.50 -56.39
N PHE A 266 4.76 9.77 -56.30
CA PHE A 266 4.93 10.47 -55.01
C PHE A 266 3.58 10.81 -54.36
N TRP A 267 2.58 11.16 -55.19
CA TRP A 267 1.23 11.51 -54.72
C TRP A 267 0.43 10.29 -54.24
N VAL A 268 0.64 9.12 -54.83
CA VAL A 268 0.00 7.86 -54.38
C VAL A 268 0.58 7.36 -53.05
N SER A 269 1.85 7.63 -52.75
CA SER A 269 2.46 7.27 -51.46
C SER A 269 2.10 8.23 -50.30
N SER A 270 1.83 9.50 -50.61
CA SER A 270 1.52 10.54 -49.61
C SER A 270 0.32 10.23 -48.69
N PRO A 271 -0.84 9.72 -49.15
CA PRO A 271 -1.96 9.41 -48.25
C PRO A 271 -1.68 8.23 -47.32
N PHE A 272 -0.85 7.28 -47.74
CA PHE A 272 -0.44 6.14 -46.91
C PHE A 272 0.48 6.56 -45.76
N VAL A 273 1.37 7.53 -45.99
CA VAL A 273 2.24 8.07 -44.94
C VAL A 273 1.43 8.86 -43.90
N PHE A 274 0.42 9.63 -44.32
CA PHE A 274 -0.41 10.42 -43.40
C PHE A 274 -1.37 9.58 -42.54
N ILE A 275 -1.81 8.41 -43.03
CA ILE A 275 -2.63 7.46 -42.27
C ILE A 275 -1.82 6.69 -41.21
N VAL A 276 -0.54 6.43 -41.48
CA VAL A 276 0.37 5.71 -40.56
C VAL A 276 1.03 6.64 -39.54
N CYS A 277 1.28 7.91 -39.89
CA CYS A 277 1.90 8.90 -39.02
C CYS A 277 1.19 9.18 -37.67
N PRO A 278 -0.16 9.15 -37.51
CA PRO A 278 -0.79 9.31 -36.20
C PRO A 278 -0.44 8.19 -35.20
N ALA A 279 0.15 7.07 -35.65
CA ALA A 279 0.67 6.05 -34.75
C ALA A 279 1.90 6.52 -33.95
N HIS A 280 2.76 7.38 -34.53
CA HIS A 280 3.92 7.95 -33.82
C HIS A 280 3.52 9.12 -32.90
N SER A 281 2.56 9.95 -33.31
CA SER A 281 2.14 11.12 -32.52
C SER A 281 1.48 10.74 -31.19
N CYS A 282 0.72 9.63 -31.13
CA CYS A 282 0.12 9.18 -29.87
C CYS A 282 1.15 8.67 -28.83
N GLN A 283 2.31 8.18 -29.29
CA GLN A 283 3.35 7.66 -28.40
C GLN A 283 4.27 8.78 -27.87
N ILE A 284 4.43 9.86 -28.66
CA ILE A 284 5.12 11.07 -28.20
C ILE A 284 4.30 11.81 -27.15
N ASP A 285 2.97 11.90 -27.28
CA ASP A 285 2.16 12.60 -26.27
C ASP A 285 2.26 11.95 -24.88
N THR A 286 2.25 10.62 -24.81
CA THR A 286 2.38 9.90 -23.52
C THR A 286 3.80 9.96 -22.95
N ALA A 287 4.84 9.96 -23.79
CA ALA A 287 6.23 10.09 -23.36
C ALA A 287 6.63 11.53 -23.05
N ALA A 288 6.09 12.52 -23.76
CA ALA A 288 6.30 13.95 -23.52
C ALA A 288 5.64 14.37 -22.21
N ILE A 289 4.43 13.88 -21.90
CA ILE A 289 3.77 14.11 -20.60
C ILE A 289 4.59 13.52 -19.43
N LEU A 290 5.24 12.37 -19.62
CA LEU A 290 6.17 11.80 -18.63
C LEU A 290 7.54 12.52 -18.60
N GLY A 291 8.08 12.92 -19.74
CA GLY A 291 9.39 13.57 -19.88
C GLY A 291 9.41 15.01 -19.36
N TRP A 292 8.37 15.80 -19.66
CA TRP A 292 8.21 17.16 -19.14
C TRP A 292 8.11 17.18 -17.60
N ARG A 293 7.44 16.18 -17.01
CA ARG A 293 7.27 16.10 -15.56
C ARG A 293 8.51 15.61 -14.83
N THR A 294 9.36 14.82 -15.49
CA THR A 294 10.63 14.34 -14.90
C THR A 294 11.68 15.46 -14.86
N GLN A 295 11.62 16.43 -15.78
CA GLN A 295 12.56 17.57 -15.82
C GLN A 295 12.22 18.67 -14.79
N HIS A 296 10.95 18.81 -14.39
CA HIS A 296 10.54 19.75 -13.33
C HIS A 296 10.72 19.21 -11.89
N ALA A 297 10.98 17.91 -11.71
CA ALA A 297 11.28 17.33 -10.39
C ALA A 297 12.79 17.31 -10.06
N GLY A 298 13.66 17.64 -11.03
CA GLY A 298 15.12 17.63 -10.86
C GLY A 298 15.77 19.01 -10.78
N LEU A 299 14.99 20.10 -10.72
CA LEU A 299 15.52 21.47 -10.79
C LEU A 299 15.16 22.35 -9.58
N HIS A 300 14.93 21.75 -8.40
CA HIS A 300 14.75 22.52 -7.16
C HIS A 300 15.60 22.07 -5.97
N ASP A 301 16.45 21.05 -6.12
CA ASP A 301 17.43 20.66 -5.10
C ASP A 301 18.86 20.88 -5.62
N GLY A 302 19.29 22.14 -5.59
CA GLY A 302 20.65 22.49 -5.95
C GLY A 302 20.88 23.98 -5.94
N PHE A 303 20.90 24.60 -4.76
CA PHE A 303 21.82 25.67 -4.35
C PHE A 303 21.32 26.27 -3.04
N GLY A 304 22.04 26.07 -1.93
CA GLY A 304 21.70 26.72 -0.68
C GLY A 304 22.27 26.11 0.59
N SER A 305 23.53 25.66 0.59
CA SER A 305 24.28 25.54 1.84
C SER A 305 25.70 26.06 1.66
N ASN A 306 26.16 26.77 2.69
CA ASN A 306 27.49 27.35 2.93
C ASN A 306 27.79 28.74 2.38
N LEU A 307 27.41 29.75 3.16
CA LEU A 307 28.25 30.94 3.37
C LEU A 307 28.12 31.37 4.84
N GLY A 308 29.08 30.93 5.64
CA GLY A 308 29.12 31.18 7.08
C GLY A 308 30.37 30.62 7.73
N SER A 309 31.57 31.02 7.26
CA SER A 309 32.81 31.10 8.05
C SER A 309 33.98 31.55 7.18
N CYS A 310 34.41 32.80 7.35
CA CYS A 310 35.81 33.19 7.51
C CYS A 310 35.87 34.70 7.73
N PHE A 311 35.82 35.08 9.00
CA PHE A 311 36.52 36.26 9.50
C PHE A 311 38.02 35.89 9.50
N GLN A 312 38.78 36.45 8.56
CA GLN A 312 40.08 37.12 8.78
C GLN A 312 40.63 37.58 7.43
#